data_AF-A0A392MTX1-F1
#
_entry.id   AF-A0A392MTX1-F1
#
_cell.length_a   1.000
_cell.length_b   1.000
_cell.length_c   1.000
_cell.angle_alpha   90.00
_cell.angle_beta   90.00
_cell.angle_gamma   90.00
#
_symmetry.space_group_name_H-M   'P 1'
#
loop_
_entity.id
_entity.type
_entity.pdbx_description
1 polymer ?
#
loop_
_entity_poly.entity_id
_entity_poly.type
_entity_poly.pdbx_seq_one_letter_code
_entity_poly.pdbx_strand_id
1 'polypeptide(L)'
;MQAVIEAGLIVQLVSLLQNAEFEIKKEAAWAIKNATSRGSDEQIKYLVGQDCIKPLCDLLVCPDSDSTIISVCLEGLVNILNVGKRENSNLYASKIRGSEEEFKKIENLLNHDNPEICSWAAKLLKNFSV
;
A
#
# COMPACT_ATOMS: atom_id res chain seq x y z
N MET A 1 -12.06 2.16 -16.51
CA MET A 1 -11.48 2.35 -15.16
C MET A 1 -12.39 3.13 -14.23
N GLN A 2 -13.18 4.10 -14.71
CA GLN A 2 -14.25 4.74 -13.91
C GLN A 2 -15.29 3.73 -13.34
N ALA A 3 -15.66 2.70 -14.13
CA ALA A 3 -16.68 1.72 -13.75
C ALA A 3 -16.34 0.86 -12.51
N VAL A 4 -15.05 0.64 -12.21
CA VAL A 4 -14.63 -0.16 -11.04
C VAL A 4 -14.80 0.64 -9.74
N ILE A 5 -14.79 1.96 -9.86
CA ILE A 5 -14.79 2.89 -8.73
C ILE A 5 -16.22 3.33 -8.42
N GLU A 6 -17.08 3.44 -9.43
CA GLU A 6 -18.52 3.65 -9.27
C GLU A 6 -19.26 2.39 -8.76
N ALA A 7 -18.72 1.19 -8.95
CA ALA A 7 -19.36 -0.06 -8.54
C ALA A 7 -19.18 -0.43 -7.05
N GLY A 8 -18.53 0.40 -6.23
CA GLY A 8 -18.28 0.09 -4.81
C GLY A 8 -17.31 -1.06 -4.56
N LEU A 9 -16.58 -1.51 -5.60
CA LEU A 9 -15.63 -2.62 -5.51
C LEU A 9 -14.44 -2.29 -4.59
N ILE A 10 -14.09 -1.02 -4.41
CA ILE A 10 -13.00 -0.61 -3.52
C ILE A 10 -13.26 -1.04 -2.07
N VAL A 11 -14.48 -0.82 -1.57
CA VAL A 11 -14.86 -1.20 -0.20
C VAL A 11 -14.81 -2.73 -0.03
N GLN A 12 -15.29 -3.45 -1.05
CA GLN A 12 -15.23 -4.92 -1.05
C GLN A 12 -13.77 -5.43 -1.10
N LEU A 13 -12.91 -4.81 -1.91
CA LEU A 13 -11.49 -5.18 -2.00
C LEU A 13 -10.77 -5.00 -0.66
N VAL A 14 -11.01 -3.89 0.04
CA VAL A 14 -10.42 -3.68 1.37
C VAL A 14 -10.96 -4.69 2.39
N SER A 15 -12.27 -4.98 2.34
CA SER A 15 -12.89 -6.01 3.19
C SER A 15 -12.32 -7.40 2.94
N LEU A 16 -12.06 -7.75 1.68
CA LEU A 16 -11.40 -8.99 1.28
C LEU A 16 -9.95 -9.04 1.77
N LEU A 17 -9.20 -7.94 1.67
CA LEU A 17 -7.81 -7.89 2.15
C LEU A 17 -7.71 -8.19 3.67
N GLN A 18 -8.74 -7.81 4.44
CA GLN A 18 -8.80 -8.07 5.88
C GLN A 18 -9.27 -9.49 6.19
N ASN A 19 -10.40 -9.93 5.61
CA ASN A 19 -11.13 -11.11 6.07
C ASN A 19 -10.97 -12.35 5.17
N ALA A 20 -10.47 -12.21 3.94
CA ALA A 20 -10.39 -13.32 3.00
C ALA A 20 -9.14 -14.19 3.21
N GLU A 21 -9.12 -15.33 2.54
CA GLU A 21 -7.96 -16.23 2.51
C GLU A 21 -6.75 -15.58 1.82
N PHE A 22 -5.56 -16.06 2.15
CA PHE A 22 -4.30 -15.47 1.70
C PHE A 22 -4.21 -15.27 0.18
N GLU A 23 -4.64 -16.26 -0.61
CA GLU A 23 -4.69 -16.17 -2.08
C GLU A 23 -5.60 -15.01 -2.56
N ILE A 24 -6.74 -14.79 -1.91
CA ILE A 24 -7.63 -13.67 -2.24
C ILE A 24 -7.01 -12.33 -1.80
N LYS A 25 -6.29 -12.30 -0.68
CA LYS A 25 -5.56 -11.10 -0.24
C LYS A 25 -4.50 -10.67 -1.26
N LYS A 26 -3.83 -11.63 -1.92
CA LYS A 26 -2.87 -11.35 -3.00
C LYS A 26 -3.53 -10.62 -4.16
N GLU A 27 -4.65 -11.16 -4.66
CA GLU A 27 -5.41 -10.56 -5.76
C GLU A 27 -5.96 -9.19 -5.40
N ALA A 28 -6.45 -9.03 -4.17
CA ALA A 28 -6.96 -7.75 -3.70
C ALA A 28 -5.81 -6.71 -3.54
N ALA A 29 -4.61 -7.11 -3.12
CA ALA A 29 -3.45 -6.22 -3.08
C ALA A 29 -3.03 -5.76 -4.48
N TRP A 30 -3.04 -6.68 -5.46
CA TRP A 30 -2.82 -6.36 -6.87
C TRP A 30 -3.85 -5.38 -7.42
N ALA A 31 -5.13 -5.57 -7.10
CA ALA A 31 -6.20 -4.66 -7.49
C ALA A 31 -6.01 -3.27 -6.88
N ILE A 32 -5.66 -3.16 -5.59
CA ILE A 32 -5.38 -1.88 -4.94
C ILE A 32 -4.17 -1.20 -5.59
N LYS A 33 -3.08 -1.94 -5.83
CA LYS A 33 -1.91 -1.41 -6.52
C LYS A 33 -2.28 -0.83 -7.88
N ASN A 34 -3.03 -1.56 -8.69
CA ASN A 34 -3.50 -1.09 -9.99
C ASN A 34 -4.42 0.15 -9.87
N ALA A 35 -5.28 0.17 -8.85
CA ALA A 35 -6.14 1.32 -8.56
C ALA A 35 -5.31 2.55 -8.14
N THR A 36 -4.26 2.39 -7.33
CA THR A 36 -3.39 3.51 -6.93
C THR A 36 -2.45 3.98 -8.04
N SER A 37 -2.06 3.10 -8.98
CA SER A 37 -1.22 3.49 -10.12
C SER A 37 -2.00 4.18 -11.24
N ARG A 38 -3.27 3.80 -11.46
CA ARG A 38 -4.08 4.29 -12.59
C ARG A 38 -5.25 5.17 -12.16
N GLY A 39 -5.53 5.24 -10.88
CA GLY A 39 -6.61 6.05 -10.31
C GLY A 39 -6.23 7.52 -10.20
N SER A 40 -7.25 8.38 -10.14
CA SER A 40 -7.08 9.80 -9.86
C SER A 40 -6.80 10.04 -8.38
N ASP A 41 -6.26 11.21 -8.05
CA ASP A 41 -5.94 11.59 -6.67
C ASP A 41 -7.17 11.44 -5.75
N GLU A 42 -8.36 11.85 -6.18
CA GLU A 42 -9.61 11.67 -5.40
C GLU A 42 -9.93 10.20 -5.08
N GLN A 43 -9.66 9.28 -6.00
CA GLN A 43 -9.92 7.86 -5.82
C GLN A 43 -8.94 7.26 -4.82
N ILE A 44 -7.71 7.73 -4.85
CA ILE A 44 -6.67 7.34 -3.89
C ILE A 44 -7.01 7.88 -2.50
N LYS A 45 -7.51 9.11 -2.39
CA LYS A 45 -8.02 9.64 -1.11
C LYS A 45 -9.17 8.80 -0.56
N TYR A 46 -10.11 8.41 -1.43
CA TYR A 46 -11.23 7.56 -1.04
C TYR A 46 -10.73 6.20 -0.52
N LEU A 47 -9.77 5.56 -1.22
CA LEU A 47 -9.08 4.34 -0.77
C LEU A 47 -8.47 4.48 0.62
N VAL A 48 -7.75 5.58 0.87
CA VAL A 48 -7.15 5.86 2.18
C VAL A 48 -8.22 6.12 3.25
N GLY A 49 -9.34 6.71 2.87
CA GLY A 49 -10.52 6.89 3.71
C GLY A 49 -11.20 5.57 4.11
N GLN A 50 -11.05 4.51 3.31
CA GLN A 50 -11.52 3.16 3.63
C GLN A 50 -10.49 2.34 4.44
N ASP A 51 -9.44 2.97 4.97
CA ASP A 51 -8.38 2.32 5.76
C ASP A 51 -7.66 1.15 5.04
N CYS A 52 -7.46 1.26 3.72
CA CYS A 52 -6.69 0.29 2.94
C CYS A 52 -5.19 0.18 3.35
N ILE A 53 -4.66 1.16 4.08
CA ILE A 53 -3.25 1.21 4.49
C ILE A 53 -2.93 0.07 5.47
N LYS A 54 -3.76 -0.12 6.50
CA LYS A 54 -3.48 -1.08 7.57
C LYS A 54 -3.37 -2.52 7.03
N PRO A 55 -4.31 -2.99 6.19
CA PRO A 55 -4.22 -4.32 5.59
C PRO A 55 -3.02 -4.50 4.65
N LEU A 56 -2.58 -3.44 3.94
CA LEU A 56 -1.36 -3.48 3.13
C LEU A 56 -0.10 -3.61 4.00
N CYS A 57 -0.04 -2.89 5.12
CA CYS A 57 1.04 -3.04 6.09
C CYS A 57 1.06 -4.45 6.69
N ASP A 58 -0.11 -5.00 7.06
CA ASP A 58 -0.20 -6.37 7.60
C ASP A 58 0.34 -7.41 6.60
N LEU A 59 0.09 -7.24 5.29
CA LEU A 59 0.65 -8.10 4.25
C LEU A 59 2.17 -7.97 4.10
N LEU A 60 2.73 -6.78 4.26
CA LEU A 60 4.20 -6.59 4.26
C LEU A 60 4.88 -7.31 5.42
N VAL A 61 4.16 -7.47 6.52
CA VAL A 61 4.65 -8.10 7.75
C VAL A 61 4.41 -9.61 7.77
N CYS A 62 3.55 -10.11 6.88
CA CYS A 62 3.20 -11.53 6.83
C CYS A 62 4.40 -12.36 6.33
N PRO A 63 4.82 -13.40 7.08
CA PRO A 63 5.95 -14.25 6.69
C PRO A 63 5.67 -15.12 5.45
N ASP A 64 4.39 -15.35 5.12
CA ASP A 64 3.97 -16.10 3.93
C ASP A 64 3.96 -15.23 2.66
N SER A 65 4.25 -13.93 2.77
CA SER A 65 4.24 -13.00 1.63
C SER A 65 5.41 -13.22 0.68
N ASP A 66 5.08 -13.62 -0.54
CA ASP A 66 6.04 -13.68 -1.64
C ASP A 66 6.64 -12.29 -1.94
N SER A 67 7.88 -12.29 -2.44
CA SER A 67 8.59 -11.06 -2.86
C SER A 67 7.76 -10.18 -3.81
N THR A 68 6.93 -10.80 -4.66
CA THR A 68 6.01 -10.09 -5.57
C THR A 68 4.95 -9.31 -4.80
N ILE A 69 4.33 -9.91 -3.77
CA ILE A 69 3.30 -9.27 -2.96
C ILE A 69 3.89 -8.13 -2.14
N ILE A 70 5.09 -8.33 -1.60
CA ILE A 70 5.83 -7.28 -0.89
C ILE A 70 6.06 -6.09 -1.83
N SER A 71 6.55 -6.33 -3.05
CA SER A 71 6.76 -5.27 -4.06
C SER A 71 5.47 -4.53 -4.40
N VAL A 72 4.37 -5.26 -4.62
CA VAL A 72 3.04 -4.71 -4.93
C VAL A 72 2.51 -3.83 -3.80
N CYS A 73 2.66 -4.27 -2.54
CA CYS A 73 2.23 -3.51 -1.38
C CYS A 73 3.08 -2.23 -1.21
N LEU A 74 4.40 -2.33 -1.33
CA LEU A 74 5.28 -1.16 -1.26
C LEU A 74 4.97 -0.14 -2.35
N GLU A 75 4.78 -0.58 -3.60
CA GLU A 75 4.43 0.30 -4.71
C GLU A 75 3.09 1.01 -4.46
N GLY A 76 2.08 0.28 -3.97
CA GLY A 76 0.78 0.85 -3.59
C GLY A 76 0.92 1.95 -2.52
N LEU A 77 1.70 1.67 -1.46
CA LEU A 77 1.95 2.63 -0.39
C LEU A 77 2.74 3.87 -0.88
N VAL A 78 3.74 3.70 -1.75
CA VAL A 78 4.48 4.81 -2.35
C VAL A 78 3.56 5.70 -3.17
N ASN A 79 2.64 5.11 -3.96
CA ASN A 79 1.69 5.88 -4.75
C ASN A 79 0.74 6.69 -3.85
N ILE A 80 0.22 6.08 -2.78
CA ILE A 80 -0.60 6.75 -1.78
C ILE A 80 0.15 7.93 -1.14
N LEU A 81 1.40 7.73 -0.70
CA LEU A 81 2.23 8.80 -0.11
C LEU A 81 2.47 9.94 -1.09
N ASN A 82 2.75 9.63 -2.36
CA ASN A 82 2.98 10.64 -3.39
C ASN A 82 1.75 11.53 -3.58
N VAL A 83 0.54 10.98 -3.52
CA VAL A 83 -0.70 11.78 -3.56
C VAL A 83 -0.81 12.67 -2.33
N GLY A 84 -0.53 12.15 -1.13
CA GLY A 84 -0.52 12.95 0.10
C GLY A 84 0.44 14.12 0.05
N LYS A 85 1.62 13.92 -0.53
CA LYS A 85 2.60 14.98 -0.74
C LYS A 85 2.13 16.05 -1.71
N ARG A 86 1.47 15.68 -2.81
CA ARG A 86 0.90 16.65 -3.75
C ARG A 86 -0.17 17.51 -3.09
N GLU A 87 -0.91 16.93 -2.16
CA GLU A 87 -1.91 17.61 -1.32
C GLU A 87 -1.29 18.42 -0.16
N ASN A 88 0.02 18.37 0.01
CA ASN A 88 0.73 18.90 1.17
C ASN A 88 0.18 18.37 2.52
N SER A 89 -0.32 17.12 2.50
CA SER A 89 -0.94 16.44 3.62
C SER A 89 -0.02 15.33 4.15
N ASN A 90 0.51 15.54 5.36
CA ASN A 90 1.33 14.54 6.05
C ASN A 90 0.50 13.45 6.76
N LEU A 91 -0.82 13.44 6.52
CA LEU A 91 -1.76 12.51 7.14
C LEU A 91 -1.48 11.06 6.70
N TYR A 92 -1.20 10.84 5.41
CA TYR A 92 -0.97 9.49 4.89
C TYR A 92 0.36 8.93 5.37
N ALA A 93 1.39 9.78 5.45
CA ALA A 93 2.66 9.42 6.07
C ALA A 93 2.45 9.00 7.54
N SER A 94 1.68 9.76 8.30
CA SER A 94 1.38 9.41 9.69
C SER A 94 0.62 8.07 9.80
N LYS A 95 -0.32 7.79 8.88
CA LYS A 95 -1.04 6.51 8.82
C LYS A 95 -0.15 5.32 8.44
N ILE A 96 0.73 5.47 7.44
CA ILE A 96 1.61 4.39 6.95
C ILE A 96 2.76 4.12 7.92
N ARG A 97 3.29 5.18 8.55
CA ARG A 97 4.30 5.02 9.59
C ARG A 97 3.80 4.14 10.73
N GLY A 98 2.48 4.15 10.98
CA GLY A 98 1.80 3.20 11.86
C GLY A 98 2.53 3.08 13.19
N SER A 99 2.91 1.84 13.52
CA SER A 99 3.74 1.50 14.67
C SER A 99 5.23 1.48 14.30
N GLU A 100 6.10 1.78 15.27
CA GLU A 100 7.56 1.76 15.08
C GLU A 100 8.09 0.39 14.59
N GLU A 101 7.40 -0.70 14.94
CA GLU A 101 7.71 -2.05 14.45
C GLU A 101 7.44 -2.26 12.96
N GLU A 102 6.36 -1.71 12.42
CA GLU A 102 6.01 -1.77 11.00
C GLU A 102 7.04 -0.98 10.18
N PHE A 103 7.43 0.18 10.69
CA PHE A 103 8.47 1.01 10.09
C PHE A 103 9.83 0.31 10.04
N LYS A 104 10.25 -0.34 11.14
CA LYS A 104 11.49 -1.15 11.16
C LYS A 104 11.48 -2.30 10.17
N LYS A 105 10.32 -2.95 9.97
CA LYS A 105 10.20 -4.01 8.95
C LYS A 105 10.43 -3.46 7.55
N ILE A 106 9.91 -2.27 7.24
CA ILE A 106 10.17 -1.60 5.96
C ILE A 106 11.66 -1.25 5.81
N GLU A 107 12.33 -0.81 6.87
CA GLU A 107 13.79 -0.60 6.84
C GLU A 107 14.56 -1.90 6.59
N ASN A 108 14.12 -3.02 7.18
CA ASN A 108 14.73 -4.33 6.93
C ASN A 108 14.59 -4.76 5.46
N LEU A 109 13.52 -4.34 4.76
CA LEU A 109 13.34 -4.61 3.32
C LEU A 109 14.41 -3.96 2.44
N LEU A 110 15.18 -2.97 2.94
CA LEU A 110 16.34 -2.43 2.22
C LEU A 110 17.46 -3.47 2.03
N ASN A 111 17.50 -4.49 2.88
CA ASN A 111 18.49 -5.57 2.82
C ASN A 111 17.91 -6.85 2.17
N HIS A 112 16.76 -6.76 1.51
CA HIS A 112 16.14 -7.91 0.85
C HIS A 112 16.96 -8.33 -0.38
N ASP A 113 16.95 -9.63 -0.71
CA ASP A 113 17.64 -10.17 -1.90
C ASP A 113 17.08 -9.64 -3.23
N ASN A 114 15.90 -9.00 -3.22
CA ASN A 114 15.24 -8.52 -4.43
C ASN A 114 15.50 -7.00 -4.58
N PRO A 115 16.21 -6.58 -5.64
CA PRO A 115 16.57 -5.17 -5.83
C PRO A 115 15.36 -4.25 -6.05
N GLU A 116 14.24 -4.77 -6.57
CA GLU A 116 13.02 -3.99 -6.74
C GLU A 116 12.40 -3.62 -5.39
N ILE A 117 12.36 -4.59 -4.46
CA ILE A 117 11.87 -4.37 -3.09
C ILE A 117 12.72 -3.32 -2.40
N CYS A 118 14.04 -3.41 -2.49
CA CYS A 118 14.95 -2.43 -1.91
C CYS A 118 14.75 -1.03 -2.51
N SER A 119 14.56 -0.94 -3.84
CA SER A 119 14.28 0.33 -4.52
C SER A 119 12.98 0.95 -4.04
N TRP A 120 11.91 0.16 -3.90
CA TRP A 120 10.62 0.63 -3.42
C TRP A 120 10.64 1.03 -1.95
N ALA A 121 11.28 0.23 -1.10
CA ALA A 121 11.46 0.55 0.31
C ALA A 121 12.25 1.87 0.48
N ALA A 122 13.33 2.06 -0.28
CA ALA A 122 14.09 3.31 -0.26
C ALA A 122 13.26 4.52 -0.71
N LYS A 123 12.43 4.37 -1.75
CA LYS A 123 11.50 5.42 -2.20
C LYS A 123 10.46 5.74 -1.14
N LEU A 124 9.92 4.74 -0.46
CA LEU A 124 8.96 4.91 0.63
C LEU A 124 9.60 5.67 1.80
N LEU A 125 10.80 5.27 2.23
CA LEU A 125 11.55 5.92 3.31
C LEU A 125 11.92 7.36 2.99
N LYS A 126 12.42 7.62 1.78
CA LYS A 126 12.66 8.98 1.28
C LYS A 126 11.39 9.83 1.31
N ASN A 127 10.23 9.18 1.14
CA ASN A 127 8.97 9.90 1.22
C ASN A 127 8.60 10.34 2.65
N PHE A 128 9.12 9.71 3.69
CA PHE A 128 8.93 10.16 5.07
C PHE A 128 9.90 11.25 5.52
N SER A 129 11.04 11.42 4.84
CA SER A 129 12.12 12.32 5.26
C SER A 129 11.93 13.80 4.85
N VAL A 130 10.70 14.24 4.58
CA VAL A 130 10.37 15.63 4.18
C VAL A 130 9.36 16.23 5.13
#